data_AF-A0A8T5TEF9-F1
#
_entry.id   AF-A0A8T5TEF9-F1
#
_cell.length_a   1.000
_cell.length_b   1.000
_cell.length_c   1.000
_cell.angle_alpha   90.00
_cell.angle_beta   90.00
_cell.angle_gamma   90.00
#
_symmetry.space_group_name_H-M   'P 1'
#
loop_
_entity.id
_entity.type
_entity.pdbx_description
1 polymer ?
#
loop_
_entity_poly.entity_id
_entity_poly.type
_entity_poly.pdbx_seq_one_letter_code
_entity_poly.pdbx_strand_id
1 'polypeptide(L)'
;MIKKRKFKLLSYIVNDNLIFYKSINNNRAFIGFSVFYFESIGSLIPLMNYFLKKRYISYYSLQIDSSKRKIMIICFEDTNKNKILKCYSIIFEELSKINNSILILENRELEKSFLNLGIDSSNRIQVQKKSDNILIRNNNDNITSINYFKINFDCISKKELFIETFLSLVNNFNDNMMMIFNFKINRDNKIIFFPFSLEFQKKGTDNLILDYEINSFLDNKILEKKKLNIDDIGSLIWRLPIDNEYFYLLDHIETFYLDKRYSPNNFSKTILQIKDDLEAKAIKSFRINNEMLLINENTLCILIQTINLKSLKKIIERFYSKYNIFLILFDLVEYENIIKIEELVSLEKIKILNKNQFFELNINIFR
;
A
#
# COMPACT_ATOMS: atom_id res chain seq x y z
N MET A 1 -19.56 -15.42 -28.78
CA MET A 1 -19.26 -14.21 -27.98
C MET A 1 -20.12 -14.20 -26.73
N ILE A 2 -19.53 -14.25 -25.52
CA ILE A 2 -20.28 -14.08 -24.26
C ILE A 2 -20.71 -12.60 -24.19
N LYS A 3 -22.01 -12.33 -24.24
CA LYS A 3 -22.54 -10.95 -24.14
C LYS A 3 -22.17 -10.37 -22.76
N LYS A 4 -21.43 -9.25 -22.76
CA LYS A 4 -21.06 -8.53 -21.51
C LYS A 4 -22.34 -8.09 -20.77
N ARG A 5 -22.37 -8.29 -19.44
CA ARG A 5 -23.44 -7.83 -18.55
C ARG A 5 -23.41 -6.30 -18.47
N LYS A 6 -24.58 -5.67 -18.39
CA LYS A 6 -24.70 -4.20 -18.30
C LYS A 6 -25.41 -3.83 -17.01
N PHE A 7 -24.83 -2.91 -16.26
CA PHE A 7 -25.37 -2.39 -15.01
C PHE A 7 -25.45 -0.86 -15.10
N LYS A 8 -26.50 -0.26 -14.56
CA LYS A 8 -26.61 1.21 -14.52
C LYS A 8 -25.88 1.68 -13.28
N LEU A 9 -24.89 2.53 -13.46
CA LEU A 9 -24.18 3.16 -12.35
C LEU A 9 -25.21 3.86 -11.44
N LEU A 10 -25.04 3.72 -10.13
CA LEU A 10 -25.92 4.31 -9.10
C LEU A 10 -27.39 3.86 -9.12
N SER A 11 -27.72 2.79 -9.83
CA SER A 11 -29.05 2.17 -9.77
C SER A 11 -29.00 0.91 -8.89
N TYR A 12 -28.77 1.10 -7.59
CA TYR A 12 -28.65 0.03 -6.61
C TYR A 12 -29.74 0.11 -5.52
N ILE A 13 -29.84 -0.94 -4.72
CA ILE A 13 -30.68 -1.03 -3.52
C ILE A 13 -29.77 -1.31 -2.34
N VAL A 14 -29.90 -0.52 -1.27
CA VAL A 14 -29.25 -0.81 0.01
C VAL A 14 -30.15 -1.75 0.81
N ASN A 15 -29.59 -2.83 1.32
CA ASN A 15 -30.28 -3.83 2.12
C ASN A 15 -29.38 -4.26 3.27
N ASP A 16 -29.58 -3.66 4.43
CA ASP A 16 -28.77 -3.84 5.64
C ASP A 16 -27.27 -3.58 5.35
N ASN A 17 -26.46 -4.63 5.37
CA ASN A 17 -25.01 -4.56 5.16
C ASN A 17 -24.57 -4.72 3.68
N LEU A 18 -25.52 -4.72 2.74
CA LEU A 18 -25.25 -4.95 1.32
C LEU A 18 -25.84 -3.89 0.39
N ILE A 19 -25.07 -3.52 -0.63
CA ILE A 19 -25.52 -2.73 -1.78
C ILE A 19 -25.68 -3.65 -2.98
N PHE A 20 -26.89 -3.70 -3.55
CA PHE A 20 -27.23 -4.59 -4.64
C PHE A 20 -27.44 -3.84 -5.95
N TYR A 21 -26.70 -4.26 -6.98
CA TYR A 21 -26.98 -3.92 -8.37
C TYR A 21 -27.67 -5.10 -9.06
N LYS A 22 -28.57 -4.78 -9.98
CA LYS A 22 -29.21 -5.75 -10.89
C LYS A 22 -28.85 -5.42 -12.33
N SER A 23 -28.50 -6.43 -13.11
CA SER A 23 -28.22 -6.27 -14.54
C SER A 23 -29.47 -5.77 -15.28
N ILE A 24 -29.27 -4.85 -16.24
CA ILE A 24 -30.37 -4.29 -17.06
C ILE A 24 -30.67 -5.21 -18.26
N ASN A 25 -29.69 -5.98 -18.73
CA ASN A 25 -29.86 -6.86 -19.89
C ASN A 25 -30.38 -8.25 -19.51
N ASN A 26 -30.74 -9.04 -20.52
CA ASN A 26 -31.32 -10.40 -20.36
C ASN A 26 -30.43 -11.38 -19.58
N ASN A 27 -29.15 -11.05 -19.37
CA ASN A 27 -28.23 -11.82 -18.55
C ASN A 27 -28.41 -11.46 -17.07
N ARG A 28 -29.51 -11.95 -16.47
CA ARG A 28 -29.89 -11.71 -15.07
C ARG A 28 -28.73 -12.04 -14.12
N ALA A 29 -28.12 -11.00 -13.56
CA ALA A 29 -27.09 -11.10 -12.53
C ALA A 29 -27.29 -10.03 -11.48
N PHE A 30 -26.93 -10.39 -10.25
CA PHE A 30 -26.85 -9.50 -9.11
C PHE A 30 -25.38 -9.30 -8.75
N ILE A 31 -25.05 -8.07 -8.39
CA ILE A 31 -23.77 -7.75 -7.75
C ILE A 31 -24.10 -7.21 -6.36
N GLY A 32 -23.45 -7.77 -5.35
CA GLY A 32 -23.56 -7.33 -3.96
C GLY A 32 -22.25 -6.71 -3.50
N PHE A 33 -22.30 -5.62 -2.77
CA PHE A 33 -21.14 -5.00 -2.14
C PHE A 33 -21.35 -4.89 -0.64
N SER A 34 -20.35 -5.28 0.14
CA SER A 34 -20.25 -4.96 1.58
C SER A 34 -19.00 -4.14 1.84
N VAL A 35 -19.07 -3.22 2.79
CA VAL A 35 -17.97 -2.33 3.18
C VAL A 35 -17.80 -2.41 4.70
N PHE A 36 -16.55 -2.50 5.15
CA PHE A 36 -16.23 -2.46 6.58
C PHE A 36 -14.89 -1.78 6.84
N TYR A 37 -14.77 -1.21 8.04
CA TYR A 37 -13.51 -0.68 8.55
C TYR A 37 -12.77 -1.76 9.33
N PHE A 38 -11.44 -1.69 9.32
CA PHE A 38 -10.61 -2.60 10.08
C PHE A 38 -9.33 -1.93 10.60
N GLU A 39 -8.77 -2.44 11.69
CA GLU A 39 -7.51 -1.92 12.24
C GLU A 39 -6.28 -2.71 11.77
N SER A 40 -6.38 -4.03 11.66
CA SER A 40 -5.26 -4.94 11.39
C SER A 40 -5.53 -5.83 10.18
N ILE A 41 -4.54 -5.94 9.27
CA ILE A 41 -4.64 -6.71 8.01
C ILE A 41 -4.36 -8.20 8.22
N GLY A 42 -3.59 -8.57 9.25
CA GLY A 42 -2.91 -9.87 9.36
C GLY A 42 -3.81 -11.10 9.24
N SER A 43 -4.92 -11.18 9.97
CA SER A 43 -5.87 -12.30 9.88
C SER A 43 -6.88 -12.16 8.74
N LEU A 44 -7.10 -10.94 8.25
CA LEU A 44 -8.12 -10.64 7.24
C LEU A 44 -7.74 -11.12 5.85
N ILE A 45 -6.50 -10.90 5.40
CA ILE A 45 -6.05 -11.34 4.07
C ILE A 45 -6.14 -12.86 3.90
N PRO A 46 -5.61 -13.70 4.82
CA PRO A 46 -5.78 -15.15 4.74
C PRO A 46 -7.26 -15.57 4.64
N LEU A 47 -8.13 -14.96 5.45
CA LEU A 47 -9.55 -15.27 5.47
C LEU A 47 -10.23 -14.88 4.15
N MET A 48 -9.95 -13.68 3.62
CA MET A 48 -10.51 -13.23 2.35
C MET A 48 -10.01 -14.06 1.17
N ASN A 49 -8.73 -14.45 1.20
CA ASN A 49 -8.15 -15.38 0.21
C ASN A 49 -8.85 -16.74 0.24
N TYR A 50 -9.18 -17.24 1.43
CA TYR A 50 -9.97 -18.45 1.58
C TYR A 50 -11.36 -18.29 0.93
N PHE A 51 -12.06 -17.18 1.18
CA PHE A 51 -13.37 -16.92 0.58
C PHE A 51 -13.32 -16.73 -0.93
N LEU A 52 -12.29 -16.08 -1.48
CA LEU A 52 -12.06 -16.04 -2.92
C LEU A 52 -11.90 -17.44 -3.49
N LYS A 53 -11.01 -18.26 -2.91
CA LYS A 53 -10.73 -19.63 -3.39
C LYS A 53 -11.96 -20.54 -3.32
N LYS A 54 -12.82 -20.33 -2.32
CA LYS A 54 -14.12 -21.00 -2.20
C LYS A 54 -15.21 -20.41 -3.09
N ARG A 55 -14.92 -19.32 -3.81
CA ARG A 55 -15.86 -18.57 -4.67
C ARG A 55 -17.08 -18.07 -3.91
N TYR A 56 -16.92 -17.76 -2.62
CA TYR A 56 -17.96 -17.07 -1.84
C TYR A 56 -18.04 -15.60 -2.24
N ILE A 57 -16.93 -15.05 -2.71
CA ILE A 57 -16.81 -13.67 -3.20
C ILE A 57 -16.13 -13.68 -4.58
N SER A 58 -16.44 -12.68 -5.39
CA SER A 58 -15.89 -12.51 -6.73
C SER A 58 -14.55 -11.78 -6.72
N TYR A 59 -14.43 -10.77 -5.86
CA TYR A 59 -13.18 -10.06 -5.55
C TYR A 59 -13.34 -9.33 -4.22
N TYR A 60 -12.22 -8.91 -3.63
CA TYR A 60 -12.23 -7.94 -2.54
C TYR A 60 -11.15 -6.87 -2.77
N SER A 61 -11.26 -5.77 -2.05
CA SER A 61 -10.35 -4.63 -2.13
C SER A 61 -10.00 -4.14 -0.73
N LEU A 62 -8.73 -3.82 -0.53
CA LEU A 62 -8.25 -3.04 0.61
C LEU A 62 -7.97 -1.62 0.16
N GLN A 63 -8.46 -0.66 0.91
CA GLN A 63 -8.11 0.75 0.74
C GLN A 63 -7.45 1.25 2.01
N ILE A 64 -6.38 2.03 1.84
CA ILE A 64 -5.76 2.82 2.89
C ILE A 64 -5.75 4.27 2.42
N ASP A 65 -6.44 5.14 3.13
CA ASP A 65 -6.41 6.59 2.85
C ASP A 65 -5.25 7.27 3.59
N SER A 66 -5.04 8.56 3.29
CA SER A 66 -4.01 9.40 3.92
C SER A 66 -4.15 9.51 5.45
N SER A 67 -5.39 9.44 5.96
CA SER A 67 -5.69 9.38 7.39
C SER A 67 -5.37 8.02 8.02
N LYS A 68 -4.81 7.08 7.25
CA LYS A 68 -4.53 5.68 7.61
C LYS A 68 -5.80 4.90 7.96
N ARG A 69 -6.98 5.41 7.62
CA ARG A 69 -8.23 4.64 7.75
C ARG A 69 -8.16 3.51 6.74
N LYS A 70 -8.46 2.31 7.21
CA LYS A 70 -8.42 1.10 6.40
C LYS A 70 -9.83 0.61 6.15
N ILE A 71 -10.17 0.50 4.87
CA ILE A 71 -11.49 0.11 4.41
C ILE A 71 -11.35 -1.17 3.60
N MET A 72 -12.19 -2.15 3.85
CA MET A 72 -12.32 -3.32 3.00
C MET A 72 -13.64 -3.28 2.26
N ILE A 73 -13.61 -3.70 1.00
CA ILE A 73 -14.78 -3.88 0.17
C ILE A 73 -14.80 -5.33 -0.27
N ILE A 74 -15.93 -5.99 -0.09
CA ILE A 74 -16.17 -7.34 -0.60
C ILE A 74 -17.22 -7.26 -1.68
N CYS A 75 -16.95 -7.91 -2.82
CA CYS A 75 -17.88 -8.00 -3.93
C CYS A 75 -18.34 -9.42 -4.18
N PHE A 76 -19.65 -9.57 -4.38
CA PHE A 76 -20.34 -10.80 -4.71
C PHE A 76 -20.93 -10.67 -6.12
N GLU A 77 -20.90 -11.73 -6.92
CA GLU A 77 -21.59 -11.78 -8.21
C GLU A 77 -22.28 -13.13 -8.37
N ASP A 78 -23.61 -13.12 -8.51
CA ASP A 78 -24.36 -14.35 -8.78
C ASP A 78 -25.65 -14.05 -9.56
N THR A 79 -26.17 -15.05 -10.25
CA THR A 79 -27.50 -14.98 -10.88
C THR A 79 -28.64 -15.02 -9.86
N ASN A 80 -28.39 -15.51 -8.65
CA ASN A 80 -29.37 -15.65 -7.58
C ASN A 80 -29.00 -14.81 -6.34
N LYS A 81 -29.82 -13.79 -6.03
CA LYS A 81 -29.66 -12.91 -4.86
C LYS A 81 -29.56 -13.70 -3.54
N ASN A 82 -30.31 -14.80 -3.37
CA ASN A 82 -30.29 -15.59 -2.14
C ASN A 82 -28.96 -16.29 -1.92
N LYS A 83 -28.24 -16.63 -3.00
CA LYS A 83 -26.90 -17.21 -2.89
C LYS A 83 -25.89 -16.17 -2.40
N ILE A 84 -26.00 -14.93 -2.87
CA ILE A 84 -25.20 -13.80 -2.33
C ILE A 84 -25.45 -13.63 -0.83
N LEU A 85 -26.71 -13.62 -0.41
CA LEU A 85 -27.07 -13.50 1.01
C LEU A 85 -26.48 -14.63 1.86
N LYS A 86 -26.57 -15.89 1.40
CA LYS A 86 -25.97 -17.04 2.10
C LYS A 86 -24.44 -16.92 2.21
N CYS A 87 -23.77 -16.57 1.13
CA CYS A 87 -22.31 -16.36 1.14
C CYS A 87 -21.94 -15.21 2.09
N TYR A 88 -22.70 -14.11 2.08
CA TYR A 88 -22.50 -13.00 3.00
C TYR A 88 -22.67 -13.43 4.46
N SER A 89 -23.71 -14.19 4.80
CA SER A 89 -23.92 -14.68 6.17
C SER A 89 -22.76 -15.52 6.69
N ILE A 90 -22.20 -16.42 5.86
CA ILE A 90 -21.02 -17.22 6.23
C ILE A 90 -19.82 -16.30 6.51
N ILE A 91 -19.59 -15.31 5.64
CA ILE A 91 -18.47 -14.38 5.79
C ILE A 91 -18.65 -13.52 7.04
N PHE A 92 -19.85 -13.01 7.28
CA PHE A 92 -20.17 -12.20 8.45
C PHE A 92 -19.92 -12.97 9.75
N GLU A 93 -20.32 -14.24 9.81
CA GLU A 93 -20.07 -15.11 10.97
C GLU A 93 -18.57 -15.32 11.22
N GLU A 94 -17.77 -15.50 10.17
CA GLU A 94 -16.32 -15.65 10.31
C GLU A 94 -15.62 -14.33 10.66
N LEU A 95 -16.10 -13.20 10.15
CA LEU A 95 -15.59 -11.87 10.50
C LEU A 95 -15.90 -11.52 11.96
N SER A 96 -17.08 -11.88 12.48
CA SER A 96 -17.44 -11.62 13.88
C SER A 96 -16.57 -12.41 14.86
N LYS A 97 -16.02 -13.57 14.44
CA LYS A 97 -15.05 -14.35 15.22
C LYS A 97 -13.68 -13.66 15.36
N ILE A 98 -13.35 -12.69 14.51
CA ILE A 98 -12.04 -12.00 14.49
C ILE A 98 -11.95 -10.87 15.56
N ASN A 99 -12.91 -10.75 16.48
CA ASN A 99 -12.95 -9.79 17.59
C ASN A 99 -13.08 -8.31 17.12
N ASN A 100 -13.38 -7.39 18.05
CA ASN A 100 -13.88 -6.00 17.88
C ASN A 100 -13.13 -5.03 16.92
N SER A 101 -12.10 -5.48 16.22
CA SER A 101 -11.29 -4.68 15.29
C SER A 101 -11.93 -4.44 13.92
N ILE A 102 -13.15 -4.95 13.70
CA ILE A 102 -13.88 -4.87 12.42
C ILE A 102 -15.23 -4.19 12.66
N LEU A 103 -15.48 -3.10 11.94
CA LEU A 103 -16.76 -2.40 11.95
C LEU A 103 -17.45 -2.57 10.60
N ILE A 104 -18.45 -3.45 10.55
CA ILE A 104 -19.25 -3.69 9.35
C ILE A 104 -20.31 -2.60 9.21
N LEU A 105 -20.37 -2.00 8.03
CA LEU A 105 -21.26 -0.86 7.79
C LEU A 105 -22.64 -1.32 7.36
N GLU A 106 -23.64 -0.52 7.74
CA GLU A 106 -25.05 -0.79 7.50
C GLU A 106 -25.75 0.44 6.92
N ASN A 107 -26.76 0.17 6.10
CA ASN A 107 -27.75 1.13 5.65
C ASN A 107 -27.10 2.43 5.13
N ARG A 108 -27.41 3.55 5.77
CA ARG A 108 -26.93 4.88 5.36
C ARG A 108 -25.41 5.03 5.48
N GLU A 109 -24.79 4.44 6.49
CA GLU A 109 -23.33 4.53 6.66
C GLU A 109 -22.60 3.68 5.61
N LEU A 110 -23.16 2.52 5.27
CA LEU A 110 -22.70 1.71 4.15
C LEU A 110 -22.81 2.47 2.83
N GLU A 111 -23.97 3.02 2.52
CA GLU A 111 -24.21 3.75 1.27
C GLU A 111 -23.28 4.96 1.14
N LYS A 112 -23.16 5.76 2.21
CA LYS A 112 -22.26 6.91 2.28
C LYS A 112 -20.81 6.48 2.04
N SER A 113 -20.36 5.43 2.72
CA SER A 113 -18.98 4.96 2.58
C SER A 113 -18.73 4.38 1.19
N PHE A 114 -19.71 3.67 0.61
CA PHE A 114 -19.66 3.10 -0.73
C PHE A 114 -19.58 4.17 -1.83
N LEU A 115 -20.36 5.25 -1.73
CA LEU A 115 -20.30 6.35 -2.70
C LEU A 115 -19.01 7.17 -2.60
N ASN A 116 -18.41 7.19 -1.42
CA ASN A 116 -17.11 7.83 -1.17
C ASN A 116 -15.92 6.89 -1.46
N LEU A 117 -16.17 5.68 -1.99
CA LEU A 117 -15.11 4.80 -2.45
C LEU A 117 -14.44 5.40 -3.67
N GLY A 118 -13.18 5.84 -3.51
CA GLY A 118 -12.49 6.52 -4.59
C GLY A 118 -12.83 8.00 -4.71
N ILE A 119 -13.45 8.61 -3.68
CA ILE A 119 -13.70 10.04 -3.60
C ILE A 119 -13.70 10.46 -2.12
N ASP A 120 -12.81 11.38 -1.73
CA ASP A 120 -12.64 11.80 -0.32
C ASP A 120 -13.97 12.14 0.40
N SER A 121 -14.18 11.47 1.54
CA SER A 121 -15.32 11.64 2.44
C SER A 121 -15.48 13.03 3.06
N SER A 122 -14.44 13.87 3.02
CA SER A 122 -14.49 15.27 3.46
C SER A 122 -15.32 16.14 2.50
N ASN A 123 -15.37 15.76 1.23
CA ASN A 123 -16.15 16.43 0.20
C ASN A 123 -17.39 15.60 -0.08
N ARG A 124 -18.54 16.10 0.39
CA ARG A 124 -19.85 15.54 0.07
C ARG A 124 -20.09 15.68 -1.44
N ILE A 125 -19.61 14.72 -2.22
CA ILE A 125 -20.09 14.55 -3.58
C ILE A 125 -21.54 14.13 -3.47
N GLN A 126 -22.43 15.10 -3.71
CA GLN A 126 -23.82 14.80 -3.89
C GLN A 126 -23.98 14.32 -5.32
N VAL A 127 -24.07 13.00 -5.48
CA VAL A 127 -24.54 12.48 -6.74
C VAL A 127 -26.05 12.63 -6.79
N GLN A 128 -26.52 13.71 -7.42
CA GLN A 128 -27.95 13.90 -7.65
C GLN A 128 -28.35 13.20 -8.94
N LYS A 129 -29.23 12.21 -8.82
CA LYS A 129 -29.96 11.64 -9.95
C LYS A 129 -31.03 12.63 -10.39
N LYS A 130 -30.78 13.37 -11.47
CA LYS A 130 -31.82 14.08 -12.22
C LYS A 130 -32.00 13.33 -13.54
N SER A 131 -33.14 12.62 -13.67
CA SER A 131 -33.47 11.80 -14.84
C SER A 131 -32.36 10.77 -15.21
N ASP A 132 -32.01 10.66 -16.50
CA ASP A 132 -30.99 9.73 -17.01
C ASP A 132 -29.55 10.26 -16.91
N ASN A 133 -29.37 11.48 -16.39
CA ASN A 133 -28.06 12.09 -16.24
C ASN A 133 -27.60 12.06 -14.78
N ILE A 134 -26.31 11.76 -14.60
CA ILE A 134 -25.63 11.81 -13.31
C ILE A 134 -25.03 13.21 -13.18
N LEU A 135 -25.54 14.01 -12.25
CA LEU A 135 -24.90 15.26 -11.84
C LEU A 135 -24.03 14.97 -10.61
N ILE A 136 -22.72 14.88 -10.83
CA ILE A 136 -21.72 14.87 -9.76
C ILE A 136 -21.58 16.32 -9.30
N ARG A 137 -22.29 16.69 -8.23
CA ARG A 137 -22.13 18.02 -7.61
C ARG A 137 -21.19 17.91 -6.43
N ASN A 138 -20.06 18.58 -6.53
CA ASN A 138 -19.17 18.78 -5.40
C ASN A 138 -19.67 20.01 -4.65
N ASN A 139 -20.11 19.87 -3.40
CA ASN A 139 -20.56 21.04 -2.62
C ASN A 139 -19.40 21.96 -2.23
N ASN A 140 -18.15 21.51 -2.42
CA ASN A 140 -16.95 22.33 -2.39
C ASN A 140 -16.31 22.33 -3.78
N ASP A 141 -16.23 23.49 -4.43
CA ASP A 141 -15.61 23.74 -5.75
C ASP A 141 -14.10 23.44 -5.83
N ASN A 142 -13.56 22.65 -4.90
CA ASN A 142 -12.13 22.52 -4.70
C ASN A 142 -11.52 21.33 -5.43
N ILE A 143 -12.17 20.19 -5.67
CA ILE A 143 -11.52 19.07 -6.42
C ILE A 143 -11.68 19.31 -7.93
N THR A 144 -10.57 19.46 -8.64
CA THR A 144 -10.54 19.74 -10.09
C THR A 144 -10.23 18.53 -10.96
N SER A 145 -9.53 17.53 -10.43
CA SER A 145 -9.07 16.35 -11.17
C SER A 145 -8.71 15.18 -10.25
N ILE A 146 -8.80 13.97 -10.78
CA ILE A 146 -8.32 12.74 -10.15
C ILE A 146 -7.12 12.25 -10.95
N ASN A 147 -5.96 12.13 -10.32
CA ASN A 147 -4.81 11.45 -10.92
C ASN A 147 -4.85 9.98 -10.53
N TYR A 148 -4.71 9.10 -11.52
CA TYR A 148 -4.53 7.67 -11.31
C TYR A 148 -3.05 7.34 -11.42
N PHE A 149 -2.54 6.61 -10.43
CA PHE A 149 -1.18 6.10 -10.45
C PHE A 149 -1.20 4.58 -10.37
N LYS A 150 -0.57 3.94 -11.35
CA LYS A 150 -0.22 2.54 -11.25
C LYS A 150 0.96 2.39 -10.29
N ILE A 151 0.91 1.36 -9.45
CA ILE A 151 2.01 1.00 -8.53
C ILE A 151 2.73 -0.21 -9.09
N ASN A 152 4.03 -0.07 -9.37
CA ASN A 152 4.90 -1.15 -9.80
C ASN A 152 5.62 -1.78 -8.60
N PHE A 153 5.18 -2.97 -8.19
CA PHE A 153 5.84 -3.71 -7.12
C PHE A 153 7.01 -4.58 -7.55
N ASP A 154 7.27 -4.73 -8.85
CA ASP A 154 8.31 -5.65 -9.35
C ASP A 154 9.72 -5.15 -8.98
N CYS A 155 9.89 -3.82 -8.93
CA CYS A 155 11.17 -3.19 -8.58
C CYS A 155 11.44 -3.15 -7.06
N ILE A 156 10.52 -3.65 -6.23
CA ILE A 156 10.58 -3.51 -4.78
C ILE A 156 11.04 -4.82 -4.14
N SER A 157 12.22 -4.79 -3.53
CA SER A 157 12.83 -5.96 -2.88
C SER A 157 12.28 -6.25 -1.48
N LYS A 158 11.92 -5.22 -0.69
CA LYS A 158 11.27 -5.33 0.62
C LYS A 158 9.87 -4.70 0.57
N LYS A 159 8.88 -5.44 0.04
CA LYS A 159 7.54 -4.93 -0.30
C LYS A 159 6.72 -4.48 0.91
N GLU A 160 6.86 -5.16 2.04
CA GLU A 160 6.23 -4.77 3.32
C GLU A 160 6.70 -3.40 3.80
N LEU A 161 8.01 -3.27 4.00
CA LEU A 161 8.64 -2.02 4.42
C LEU A 161 8.31 -0.90 3.43
N PHE A 162 8.24 -1.22 2.14
CA PHE A 162 7.81 -0.27 1.13
C PHE A 162 6.39 0.22 1.37
N ILE A 163 5.37 -0.62 1.65
CA ILE A 163 4.01 -0.09 1.85
C ILE A 163 3.96 0.91 3.00
N GLU A 164 4.59 0.58 4.14
CA GLU A 164 4.59 1.46 5.31
C GLU A 164 5.36 2.76 5.04
N THR A 165 6.55 2.65 4.44
CA THR A 165 7.39 3.78 4.08
C THR A 165 6.72 4.64 3.01
N PHE A 166 6.10 4.01 2.01
CA PHE A 166 5.40 4.66 0.93
C PHE A 166 4.16 5.41 1.43
N LEU A 167 3.36 4.83 2.34
CA LEU A 167 2.27 5.58 3.00
C LEU A 167 2.79 6.80 3.75
N SER A 168 3.87 6.63 4.51
CA SER A 168 4.46 7.75 5.25
C SER A 168 5.01 8.82 4.32
N LEU A 169 5.65 8.41 3.23
CA LEU A 169 6.27 9.27 2.24
C LEU A 169 5.20 10.02 1.45
N VAL A 170 4.18 9.32 0.98
CA VAL A 170 3.00 9.90 0.35
C VAL A 170 2.32 10.91 1.26
N ASN A 171 2.12 10.61 2.54
CA ASN A 171 1.53 11.56 3.48
C ASN A 171 2.39 12.83 3.64
N ASN A 172 3.72 12.74 3.49
CA ASN A 172 4.58 13.92 3.52
C ASN A 172 4.48 14.77 2.25
N PHE A 173 4.16 14.15 1.10
CA PHE A 173 4.06 14.84 -0.19
C PHE A 173 2.63 15.32 -0.50
N ASN A 174 1.59 14.57 -0.09
CA ASN A 174 0.20 14.90 -0.36
C ASN A 174 -0.79 14.18 0.58
N ASP A 175 -1.56 14.97 1.33
CA ASP A 175 -2.64 14.50 2.22
C ASP A 175 -3.87 13.92 1.50
N ASN A 176 -3.96 13.97 0.16
CA ASN A 176 -5.15 13.54 -0.59
C ASN A 176 -4.92 12.28 -1.44
N MET A 177 -3.89 11.49 -1.15
CA MET A 177 -3.62 10.25 -1.88
C MET A 177 -4.18 9.03 -1.14
N MET A 178 -4.62 8.04 -1.90
CA MET A 178 -5.28 6.85 -1.40
C MET A 178 -4.79 5.61 -2.13
N MET A 179 -4.28 4.65 -1.39
CA MET A 179 -3.81 3.37 -1.93
C MET A 179 -4.91 2.31 -1.91
N ILE A 180 -4.96 1.54 -2.99
CA ILE A 180 -5.96 0.51 -3.21
C ILE A 180 -5.26 -0.77 -3.67
N PHE A 181 -5.54 -1.87 -2.98
CA PHE A 181 -5.06 -3.20 -3.29
C PHE A 181 -6.26 -4.09 -3.60
N ASN A 182 -6.42 -4.52 -4.84
CA ASN A 182 -7.55 -5.35 -5.23
C ASN A 182 -7.10 -6.78 -5.45
N PHE A 183 -7.96 -7.73 -5.14
CA PHE A 183 -7.66 -9.15 -5.16
C PHE A 183 -8.78 -9.90 -5.85
N LYS A 184 -8.44 -10.74 -6.83
CA LYS A 184 -9.39 -11.52 -7.62
C LYS A 184 -8.79 -12.87 -7.96
N ILE A 185 -9.64 -13.85 -8.28
CA ILE A 185 -9.17 -15.12 -8.85
C ILE A 185 -9.16 -15.07 -10.38
N ASN A 186 -8.04 -15.49 -10.97
CA ASN A 186 -7.91 -15.70 -12.41
C ASN A 186 -8.49 -17.06 -12.84
N ARG A 187 -8.39 -17.38 -14.14
CA ARG A 187 -8.91 -18.65 -14.68
C ARG A 187 -8.20 -19.89 -14.15
N ASP A 188 -6.94 -19.74 -13.75
CA ASP A 188 -6.10 -20.82 -13.20
C ASP A 188 -6.27 -20.99 -11.69
N ASN A 189 -7.32 -20.38 -11.10
CA ASN A 189 -7.59 -20.40 -9.67
C ASN A 189 -6.47 -19.75 -8.82
N LYS A 190 -5.60 -18.93 -9.44
CA LYS A 190 -4.59 -18.14 -8.73
C LYS A 190 -5.19 -16.80 -8.32
N ILE A 191 -4.83 -16.35 -7.12
CA ILE A 191 -5.18 -15.01 -6.67
C ILE A 191 -4.23 -14.05 -7.36
N ILE A 192 -4.81 -13.18 -8.17
CA ILE A 192 -4.15 -12.03 -8.74
C ILE A 192 -4.49 -10.81 -7.89
N PHE A 193 -3.55 -9.90 -7.76
CA PHE A 193 -3.79 -8.60 -7.16
C PHE A 193 -3.32 -7.50 -8.09
N PHE A 194 -3.97 -6.33 -8.01
CA PHE A 194 -3.65 -5.17 -8.84
C PHE A 194 -3.73 -3.90 -7.98
N PRO A 195 -2.58 -3.37 -7.57
CA PRO A 195 -2.49 -2.20 -6.74
C PRO A 195 -2.45 -0.92 -7.57
N PHE A 196 -3.12 0.11 -7.07
CA PHE A 196 -3.06 1.44 -7.65
C PHE A 196 -3.29 2.50 -6.57
N SER A 197 -3.02 3.75 -6.93
CA SER A 197 -3.30 4.90 -6.09
C SER A 197 -4.13 5.94 -6.84
N LEU A 198 -4.96 6.65 -6.08
CA LEU A 198 -5.69 7.82 -6.54
C LEU A 198 -5.26 9.05 -5.76
N GLU A 199 -5.08 10.17 -6.45
CA GLU A 199 -4.80 11.47 -5.85
C GLU A 199 -5.86 12.46 -6.31
N PHE A 200 -6.48 13.16 -5.36
CA PHE A 200 -7.47 14.20 -5.64
C PHE A 200 -6.79 15.56 -5.62
N GLN A 201 -6.74 16.23 -6.77
CA GLN A 201 -6.11 17.55 -6.88
C GLN A 201 -7.10 18.65 -6.52
N LYS A 202 -6.64 19.61 -5.71
CA LYS A 202 -7.42 20.79 -5.35
C LYS A 202 -7.12 21.97 -6.30
N LYS A 203 -8.11 22.83 -6.53
CA LYS A 203 -7.98 24.05 -7.33
C LYS A 203 -6.93 24.97 -6.68
N GLY A 204 -5.86 25.29 -7.39
CA GLY A 204 -4.83 26.23 -6.93
C GLY A 204 -3.73 25.63 -6.04
N THR A 205 -3.65 24.31 -5.86
CA THR A 205 -2.44 23.68 -5.30
C THR A 205 -1.39 23.51 -6.38
N ASP A 206 -0.15 23.93 -6.12
CA ASP A 206 0.98 23.71 -7.04
C ASP A 206 1.07 22.22 -7.40
N ASN A 207 1.22 21.96 -8.70
CA ASN A 207 1.34 20.60 -9.23
C ASN A 207 2.72 20.03 -8.87
N LEU A 208 2.86 19.49 -7.66
CA LEU A 208 3.95 18.55 -7.39
C LEU A 208 3.78 17.38 -8.36
N ILE A 209 4.84 17.08 -9.12
CA ILE A 209 4.87 15.92 -10.03
C ILE A 209 5.14 14.70 -9.12
N LEU A 210 4.09 14.26 -8.43
CA LEU A 210 4.19 13.26 -7.36
C LEU A 210 4.88 11.98 -7.82
N ASP A 211 4.60 11.52 -9.05
CA ASP A 211 5.30 10.39 -9.64
C ASP A 211 6.80 10.65 -9.82
N TYR A 212 7.20 11.83 -10.26
CA TYR A 212 8.62 12.20 -10.35
C TYR A 212 9.29 12.25 -8.98
N GLU A 213 8.67 12.88 -7.98
CA GLU A 213 9.26 13.02 -6.65
C GLU A 213 9.44 11.68 -5.96
N ILE A 214 8.40 10.85 -5.97
CA ILE A 214 8.44 9.53 -5.37
C ILE A 214 9.42 8.62 -6.10
N ASN A 215 9.41 8.63 -7.43
CA ASN A 215 10.35 7.80 -8.22
C ASN A 215 11.80 8.26 -8.04
N SER A 216 12.04 9.57 -7.95
CA SER A 216 13.37 10.15 -7.72
C SER A 216 13.88 9.84 -6.31
N PHE A 217 13.03 9.98 -5.30
CA PHE A 217 13.38 9.65 -3.91
C PHE A 217 13.76 8.18 -3.76
N LEU A 218 13.04 7.28 -4.46
CA LEU A 218 13.25 5.84 -4.36
C LEU A 218 14.21 5.28 -5.42
N ASP A 219 14.76 6.14 -6.29
CA ASP A 219 15.62 5.79 -7.43
C ASP A 219 15.06 4.61 -8.26
N ASN A 220 13.75 4.59 -8.46
CA ASN A 220 13.02 3.50 -9.13
C ASN A 220 11.70 4.00 -9.73
N LYS A 221 11.26 3.39 -10.85
CA LYS A 221 9.96 3.67 -11.48
C LYS A 221 8.84 2.90 -10.78
N ILE A 222 8.41 3.41 -9.63
CA ILE A 222 7.40 2.82 -8.73
C ILE A 222 6.00 3.32 -9.07
N LEU A 223 5.86 4.63 -9.32
CA LEU A 223 4.61 5.25 -9.73
C LEU A 223 4.63 5.60 -11.19
N GLU A 224 3.54 5.26 -11.87
CA GLU A 224 3.29 5.67 -13.24
C GLU A 224 1.93 6.34 -13.30
N LYS A 225 1.94 7.66 -13.54
CA LYS A 225 0.72 8.43 -13.76
C LYS A 225 0.06 7.97 -15.06
N LYS A 226 -1.21 7.57 -15.00
CA LYS A 226 -2.02 7.33 -16.19
C LYS A 226 -3.20 8.30 -16.24
N LYS A 227 -3.59 8.67 -17.46
CA LYS A 227 -4.75 9.52 -17.71
C LYS A 227 -6.02 8.68 -17.56
N LEU A 228 -6.95 9.12 -16.72
CA LEU A 228 -8.28 8.53 -16.61
C LEU A 228 -9.20 9.06 -17.70
N ASN A 229 -9.92 8.17 -18.39
CA ASN A 229 -11.09 8.56 -19.16
C ASN A 229 -12.32 8.66 -18.22
N ILE A 230 -13.29 9.51 -18.56
CA ILE A 230 -14.54 9.63 -17.80
C ILE A 230 -15.32 8.30 -17.75
N ASP A 231 -15.19 7.48 -18.80
CA ASP A 231 -15.78 6.15 -18.89
C ASP A 231 -15.19 5.17 -17.84
N ASP A 232 -13.98 5.44 -17.33
CA ASP A 232 -13.29 4.60 -16.36
C ASP A 232 -13.68 4.89 -14.90
N ILE A 233 -14.42 5.98 -14.64
CA ILE A 233 -14.87 6.34 -13.28
C ILE A 233 -15.75 5.24 -12.69
N GLY A 234 -16.59 4.60 -13.51
CA GLY A 234 -17.38 3.46 -13.08
C GLY A 234 -16.51 2.29 -12.60
N SER A 235 -15.40 2.04 -13.28
CA SER A 235 -14.41 1.03 -12.90
C SER A 235 -13.76 1.35 -11.55
N LEU A 236 -13.46 2.62 -11.28
CA LEU A 236 -12.91 3.05 -9.99
C LEU A 236 -13.86 2.78 -8.83
N ILE A 237 -15.13 3.19 -8.94
CA ILE A 237 -16.15 2.97 -7.91
C ILE A 237 -16.32 1.47 -7.67
N TRP A 238 -16.36 0.70 -8.76
CA TRP A 238 -16.51 -0.75 -8.71
C TRP A 238 -15.20 -1.47 -8.40
N ARG A 239 -14.08 -0.79 -8.13
CA ARG A 239 -12.79 -1.43 -7.88
C ARG A 239 -12.37 -2.42 -8.98
N LEU A 240 -12.81 -2.14 -10.19
CA LEU A 240 -12.39 -2.86 -11.37
C LEU A 240 -11.08 -2.23 -11.90
N PRO A 241 -10.18 -3.06 -12.44
CA PRO A 241 -8.94 -2.58 -12.99
C PRO A 241 -9.22 -1.75 -14.24
N ILE A 242 -8.49 -0.65 -14.38
CA ILE A 242 -8.57 0.24 -15.55
C ILE A 242 -7.67 -0.29 -16.68
N ASP A 243 -6.60 -0.98 -16.32
CA ASP A 243 -5.71 -1.67 -17.25
C ASP A 243 -5.75 -3.20 -17.05
N ASN A 244 -5.01 -3.92 -17.89
CA ASN A 244 -4.95 -5.38 -17.83
C ASN A 244 -3.71 -5.88 -17.08
N GLU A 245 -3.14 -5.06 -16.21
CA GLU A 245 -1.90 -5.38 -15.50
C GLU A 245 -2.23 -5.98 -14.14
N TYR A 246 -1.78 -7.22 -13.93
CA TYR A 246 -2.05 -7.98 -12.73
C TYR A 246 -0.79 -8.66 -12.26
N PHE A 247 -0.66 -8.79 -10.95
CA PHE A 247 0.44 -9.45 -10.28
C PHE A 247 -0.10 -10.69 -9.54
N TYR A 248 0.71 -11.72 -9.31
CA TYR A 248 0.27 -12.87 -8.51
C TYR A 248 0.45 -12.60 -7.03
N LEU A 249 -0.59 -12.84 -6.23
CA LEU A 249 -0.53 -12.55 -4.79
C LEU A 249 0.62 -13.28 -4.10
N LEU A 250 0.95 -14.50 -4.54
CA LEU A 250 2.07 -15.26 -3.98
C LEU A 250 3.40 -14.51 -4.11
N ASP A 251 3.61 -13.79 -5.21
CA ASP A 251 4.85 -13.04 -5.45
C ASP A 251 4.95 -11.79 -4.56
N HIS A 252 3.87 -11.45 -3.86
CA HIS A 252 3.77 -10.25 -3.01
C HIS A 252 3.09 -10.56 -1.68
N ILE A 253 3.08 -11.83 -1.26
CA ILE A 253 2.36 -12.25 -0.06
C ILE A 253 2.94 -11.57 1.17
N GLU A 254 4.28 -11.54 1.26
CA GLU A 254 5.07 -10.86 2.30
C GLU A 254 4.46 -9.50 2.64
N THR A 255 4.22 -8.66 1.62
CA THR A 255 3.59 -7.33 1.69
C THR A 255 2.40 -7.18 2.65
N PHE A 256 1.65 -8.26 2.93
CA PHE A 256 0.45 -8.27 3.75
C PHE A 256 0.57 -9.04 5.08
N TYR A 257 1.65 -9.79 5.30
CA TYR A 257 1.85 -10.64 6.47
C TYR A 257 2.89 -10.02 7.41
N LEU A 258 2.41 -9.14 8.30
CA LEU A 258 3.20 -8.70 9.45
C LEU A 258 3.18 -9.82 10.51
N ASP A 259 4.26 -10.57 10.67
CA ASP A 259 4.43 -11.41 11.86
C ASP A 259 4.69 -10.49 13.06
N LYS A 260 3.68 -10.29 13.90
CA LYS A 260 3.78 -9.51 15.16
C LYS A 260 4.84 -10.04 16.14
N ARG A 261 5.49 -11.17 15.83
CA ARG A 261 6.54 -11.81 16.63
C ARG A 261 7.97 -11.42 16.25
N TYR A 262 8.17 -10.71 15.14
CA TYR A 262 9.43 -10.06 14.85
C TYR A 262 9.28 -8.56 15.07
N SER A 263 9.55 -8.11 16.29
CA SER A 263 9.94 -6.72 16.52
C SER A 263 11.44 -6.64 16.24
N PRO A 264 11.89 -6.21 15.06
CA PRO A 264 13.29 -5.83 14.94
C PRO A 264 13.47 -4.65 15.89
N ASN A 265 14.50 -4.71 16.73
CA ASN A 265 14.93 -3.56 17.52
C ASN A 265 14.86 -2.30 16.66
N ASN A 266 14.27 -1.25 17.23
CA ASN A 266 13.69 -0.12 16.50
C ASN A 266 14.78 0.73 15.80
N PHE A 267 15.37 0.22 14.71
CA PHE A 267 16.41 0.89 13.93
C PHE A 267 15.94 2.25 13.43
N SER A 268 14.63 2.44 13.27
CA SER A 268 14.04 3.75 13.00
C SER A 268 14.36 4.77 14.11
N LYS A 269 14.23 4.40 15.39
CA LYS A 269 14.62 5.28 16.51
C LYS A 269 16.13 5.53 16.53
N THR A 270 16.94 4.51 16.26
CA THR A 270 18.39 4.65 16.25
C THR A 270 18.90 5.51 15.09
N ILE A 271 18.38 5.32 13.88
CA ILE A 271 18.68 6.19 12.72
C ILE A 271 18.26 7.63 12.98
N LEU A 272 17.10 7.85 13.62
CA LEU A 272 16.67 9.19 14.00
C LEU A 272 17.63 9.81 15.00
N GLN A 273 18.03 9.09 16.05
CA GLN A 273 19.01 9.58 17.02
C GLN A 273 20.35 9.94 16.35
N ILE A 274 20.87 9.07 15.48
CA ILE A 274 22.13 9.32 14.75
C ILE A 274 21.99 10.55 13.86
N LYS A 275 20.84 10.71 13.20
CA LYS A 275 20.54 11.86 12.36
C LYS A 275 20.49 13.15 13.19
N ASP A 276 19.80 13.13 14.32
CA ASP A 276 19.69 14.28 15.23
C ASP A 276 21.08 14.70 15.76
N ASP A 277 21.94 13.73 16.10
CA ASP A 277 23.32 13.97 16.54
C ASP A 277 24.21 14.58 15.43
N LEU A 278 23.98 14.19 14.17
CA LEU A 278 24.68 14.74 13.00
C LEU A 278 24.19 16.16 12.67
N GLU A 279 22.87 16.38 12.72
CA GLU A 279 22.25 17.68 12.50
C GLU A 279 22.70 18.70 13.56
N ALA A 280 22.77 18.29 14.84
CA ALA A 280 23.29 19.12 15.93
C ALA A 280 24.74 19.58 15.70
N LYS A 281 25.50 18.88 14.86
CA LYS A 281 26.89 19.20 14.48
C LYS A 281 27.03 19.83 13.09
N ALA A 282 25.91 20.21 12.48
CA ALA A 282 25.80 20.77 11.13
C ALA A 282 26.37 19.85 10.03
N ILE A 283 26.29 18.54 10.22
CA ILE A 283 26.68 17.55 9.22
C ILE A 283 25.42 17.14 8.45
N LYS A 284 25.47 17.27 7.12
CA LYS A 284 24.32 16.91 6.28
C LYS A 284 24.19 15.40 6.29
N SER A 285 22.99 14.91 6.57
CA SER A 285 22.69 13.50 6.45
C SER A 285 21.31 13.29 5.86
N PHE A 286 21.18 12.22 5.11
CA PHE A 286 19.97 11.82 4.42
C PHE A 286 19.66 10.37 4.73
N ARG A 287 18.49 10.13 5.31
CA ARG A 287 18.02 8.77 5.61
C ARG A 287 17.57 8.10 4.31
N ILE A 288 18.23 7.02 3.93
CA ILE A 288 17.84 6.21 2.77
C ILE A 288 16.69 5.27 3.16
N ASN A 289 16.81 4.56 4.28
CA ASN A 289 15.75 3.72 4.82
C ASN A 289 15.92 3.49 6.35
N ASN A 290 15.26 2.48 6.92
CA ASN A 290 15.35 2.19 8.37
C ASN A 290 16.71 1.68 8.81
N GLU A 291 17.54 1.21 7.89
CA GLU A 291 18.82 0.56 8.16
C GLU A 291 19.97 1.31 7.49
N MET A 292 19.72 2.39 6.74
CA MET A 292 20.74 3.09 5.96
C MET A 292 20.62 4.61 6.04
N LEU A 293 21.77 5.25 6.24
CA LEU A 293 21.94 6.70 6.34
C LEU A 293 23.11 7.14 5.45
N LEU A 294 22.89 8.08 4.55
CA LEU A 294 23.93 8.73 3.77
C LEU A 294 24.39 9.99 4.50
N ILE A 295 25.68 10.15 4.71
CA ILE A 295 26.27 11.28 5.44
C ILE A 295 27.20 12.03 4.48
N ASN A 296 27.02 13.36 4.38
CA ASN A 296 27.77 14.28 3.52
C ASN A 296 27.95 13.77 2.08
N GLU A 297 26.95 13.05 1.56
CA GLU A 297 26.89 12.52 0.18
C GLU A 297 28.00 11.52 -0.19
N ASN A 298 28.91 11.19 0.73
CA ASN A 298 30.09 10.36 0.47
C ASN A 298 30.20 9.14 1.40
N THR A 299 29.44 9.09 2.49
CA THR A 299 29.54 8.03 3.50
C THR A 299 28.20 7.33 3.69
N LEU A 300 28.16 6.03 3.42
CA LEU A 300 26.99 5.18 3.58
C LEU A 300 27.08 4.40 4.89
N CYS A 301 26.23 4.73 5.84
CA CYS A 301 26.08 4.06 7.11
C CYS A 301 24.99 2.98 7.01
N ILE A 302 25.28 1.75 7.43
CA ILE A 302 24.38 0.59 7.31
C ILE A 302 24.28 -0.15 8.64
N LEU A 303 23.07 -0.25 9.18
CA LEU A 303 22.76 -0.98 10.42
C LEU A 303 22.44 -2.44 10.12
N ILE A 304 23.12 -3.36 10.79
CA ILE A 304 23.01 -4.80 10.57
C ILE A 304 22.70 -5.47 11.92
N GLN A 305 21.57 -6.17 11.99
CA GLN A 305 21.21 -7.00 13.16
C GLN A 305 21.73 -8.43 12.99
N THR A 306 21.46 -9.03 11.85
CA THR A 306 21.85 -10.40 11.49
C THR A 306 22.54 -10.38 10.15
N ILE A 307 23.60 -11.17 10.04
CA ILE A 307 24.44 -11.15 8.83
C ILE A 307 23.85 -12.10 7.80
N ASN A 308 23.47 -11.54 6.65
CA ASN A 308 23.29 -12.31 5.43
C ASN A 308 24.44 -11.99 4.48
N LEU A 309 25.43 -12.89 4.41
CA LEU A 309 26.65 -12.70 3.60
C LEU A 309 26.35 -12.44 2.12
N LYS A 310 25.29 -13.06 1.57
CA LYS A 310 24.87 -12.84 0.18
C LYS A 310 24.33 -11.42 -0.04
N SER A 311 23.58 -10.90 0.92
CA SER A 311 23.08 -9.52 0.87
C SER A 311 24.20 -8.51 1.09
N LEU A 312 25.09 -8.77 2.05
CA LEU A 312 26.24 -7.92 2.33
C LEU A 312 27.16 -7.79 1.11
N LYS A 313 27.47 -8.90 0.45
CA LYS A 313 28.25 -8.90 -0.80
C LYS A 313 27.62 -8.01 -1.86
N LYS A 314 26.31 -8.12 -2.09
CA LYS A 314 25.59 -7.27 -3.07
C LYS A 314 25.66 -5.79 -2.72
N ILE A 315 25.54 -5.45 -1.43
CA ILE A 315 25.64 -4.06 -0.96
C ILE A 315 27.04 -3.51 -1.25
N ILE A 316 28.08 -4.28 -0.91
CA ILE A 316 29.47 -3.88 -1.14
C ILE A 316 29.73 -3.71 -2.64
N GLU A 317 29.39 -4.72 -3.46
CA GLU A 317 29.56 -4.64 -4.92
C GLU A 317 28.86 -3.42 -5.54
N ARG A 318 27.68 -3.05 -5.00
CA ARG A 318 26.89 -1.92 -5.52
C ARG A 318 27.44 -0.55 -5.09
N PHE A 319 28.00 -0.44 -3.89
CA PHE A 319 28.25 0.87 -3.26
C PHE A 319 29.73 1.18 -2.99
N TYR A 320 30.60 0.18 -2.98
CA TYR A 320 32.01 0.33 -2.59
C TYR A 320 32.80 1.30 -3.47
N SER A 321 32.49 1.37 -4.77
CA SER A 321 33.14 2.30 -5.69
C SER A 321 32.78 3.76 -5.43
N LYS A 322 31.61 4.02 -4.82
CA LYS A 322 30.99 5.35 -4.70
C LYS A 322 31.09 5.96 -3.30
N TYR A 323 31.11 5.13 -2.26
CA TYR A 323 30.96 5.59 -0.88
C TYR A 323 31.98 4.96 0.06
N ASN A 324 32.32 5.68 1.14
CA ASN A 324 32.88 5.08 2.34
C ASN A 324 31.74 4.37 3.08
N ILE A 325 31.86 3.08 3.37
CA ILE A 325 30.79 2.27 3.95
C ILE A 325 31.09 2.01 5.43
N PHE A 326 30.15 2.34 6.30
CA PHE A 326 30.18 1.99 7.71
C PHE A 326 29.16 0.88 7.97
N LEU A 327 29.63 -0.31 8.34
CA LEU A 327 28.80 -1.45 8.73
C LEU A 327 28.70 -1.48 10.25
N ILE A 328 27.51 -1.19 10.79
CA ILE A 328 27.27 -1.13 12.23
C ILE A 328 26.49 -2.38 12.65
N LEU A 329 27.15 -3.26 13.38
CA LEU A 329 26.58 -4.50 13.89
C LEU A 329 26.03 -4.33 15.31
N PHE A 330 24.75 -4.64 15.47
CA PHE A 330 24.05 -4.53 16.76
C PHE A 330 24.14 -5.81 17.59
N ASP A 331 24.41 -6.93 16.94
CA ASP A 331 24.70 -8.20 17.59
C ASP A 331 26.21 -8.39 17.69
N LEU A 332 26.71 -8.62 18.92
CA LEU A 332 28.14 -8.78 19.19
C LEU A 332 28.70 -10.08 18.61
N VAL A 333 27.92 -11.16 18.61
CA VAL A 333 28.34 -12.45 18.05
C VAL A 333 28.50 -12.30 16.54
N GLU A 334 27.54 -11.64 15.89
CA GLU A 334 27.63 -11.34 14.46
C GLU A 334 28.81 -10.42 14.13
N TYR A 335 29.05 -9.38 14.94
CA TYR A 335 30.24 -8.53 14.79
C TYR A 335 31.53 -9.35 14.84
N GLU A 336 31.70 -10.20 15.85
CA GLU A 336 32.87 -11.07 16.01
C GLU A 336 33.04 -12.05 14.84
N ASN A 337 31.95 -12.50 14.23
CA ASN A 337 32.00 -13.37 13.06
C ASN A 337 32.46 -12.63 11.81
N ILE A 338 31.97 -11.40 11.59
CA ILE A 338 32.27 -10.64 10.38
C ILE A 338 33.71 -10.12 10.36
N ILE A 339 34.25 -9.71 11.51
CA ILE A 339 35.63 -9.20 11.58
C ILE A 339 36.68 -10.29 11.33
N LYS A 340 36.30 -11.57 11.38
CA LYS A 340 37.17 -12.70 11.01
C LYS A 340 37.27 -12.91 9.49
N ILE A 341 36.45 -12.23 8.69
CA ILE A 341 36.48 -12.31 7.23
C ILE A 341 37.57 -11.36 6.72
N GLU A 342 38.79 -11.86 6.54
CA GLU A 342 39.96 -11.06 6.15
C GLU A 342 39.73 -10.24 4.88
N GLU A 343 39.10 -10.82 3.86
CA GLU A 343 38.77 -10.14 2.61
C GLU A 343 37.94 -8.88 2.85
N LEU A 344 36.97 -8.93 3.77
CA LEU A 344 36.08 -7.82 4.08
C LEU A 344 36.80 -6.72 4.88
N VAL A 345 37.62 -7.12 5.85
CA VAL A 345 38.40 -6.20 6.70
C VAL A 345 39.51 -5.49 5.91
N SER A 346 40.03 -6.13 4.86
CA SER A 346 41.07 -5.56 4.00
C SER A 346 40.58 -4.42 3.10
N LEU A 347 39.27 -4.23 2.95
CA LEU A 347 38.69 -3.23 2.05
C LEU A 347 38.77 -1.82 2.65
N GLU A 348 39.66 -0.98 2.13
CA GLU A 348 39.99 0.35 2.68
C GLU A 348 38.79 1.29 2.92
N LYS A 349 37.77 1.24 2.05
CA LYS A 349 36.57 2.08 2.17
C LYS A 349 35.48 1.49 3.07
N ILE A 350 35.72 0.34 3.72
CA ILE A 350 34.75 -0.28 4.65
C ILE A 350 35.27 -0.17 6.07
N LYS A 351 34.45 0.38 6.97
CA LYS A 351 34.66 0.31 8.41
C LYS A 351 33.57 -0.54 9.04
N ILE A 352 33.99 -1.52 9.83
CA ILE A 352 33.09 -2.43 10.54
C ILE A 352 33.16 -2.10 12.03
N LEU A 353 32.01 -1.80 12.61
CA LEU A 353 31.89 -1.34 13.99
C LEU A 353 30.78 -2.11 14.68
N ASN A 354 30.93 -2.40 15.96
CA ASN A 354 29.79 -2.74 16.77
C ASN A 354 29.03 -1.48 17.19
N LYS A 355 27.82 -1.66 17.72
CA LYS A 355 26.97 -0.57 18.22
C LYS A 355 27.71 0.42 19.11
N ASN A 356 28.45 -0.05 20.11
CA ASN A 356 29.09 0.82 21.10
C ASN A 356 30.23 1.63 20.47
N GLN A 357 31.08 0.96 19.67
CA GLN A 357 32.15 1.63 18.92
C GLN A 357 31.61 2.74 18.01
N PHE A 358 30.44 2.53 17.41
CA PHE A 358 29.84 3.56 16.57
C PHE A 358 29.38 4.78 17.38
N PHE A 359 28.75 4.59 18.54
CA PHE A 359 28.30 5.72 19.37
C PHE A 359 29.45 6.47 20.05
N GLU A 360 30.61 5.82 20.23
CA GLU A 360 31.82 6.44 20.76
C GLU A 360 32.64 7.18 19.68
N LEU A 361 32.31 7.01 18.38
CA LEU A 361 33.04 7.67 17.31
C LEU A 361 32.95 9.18 17.38
N ASN A 362 34.08 9.84 17.13
CA ASN A 362 34.07 11.27 16.89
C ASN A 362 33.40 11.57 15.54
N ILE A 363 32.14 12.00 15.61
CA ILE A 363 31.29 12.36 14.47
C ILE A 363 31.94 13.39 13.50
N ASN A 364 32.97 14.13 13.92
CA ASN A 364 33.73 14.99 13.01
C ASN A 364 34.43 14.23 11.87
N ILE A 365 34.57 12.91 11.97
CA ILE A 365 35.11 12.06 10.88
C ILE A 365 34.26 12.12 9.60
N PHE A 366 33.02 12.60 9.69
CA PHE A 366 32.12 12.73 8.54
C PHE A 366 32.17 14.09 7.86
N ARG A 367 32.87 15.08 8.42
CA ARG A 367 33.15 16.37 7.76
C ARG A 367 34.25 16.18 6.72
#